data_AF-A0A5M3MFH2-F1
#
_entry.id   AF-A0A5M3MFH2-F1
#
_cell.length_a   1.000
_cell.length_b   1.000
_cell.length_c   1.000
_cell.angle_alpha   90.00
_cell.angle_beta   90.00
_cell.angle_gamma   90.00
#
_symmetry.space_group_name_H-M   'P 1'
#
loop_
_entity.id
_entity.type
_entity.pdbx_description
1 polymer ?
#
loop_
_entity_poly.entity_id
_entity_poly.type
_entity_poly.pdbx_seq_one_letter_code
_entity_poly.pdbx_strand_id
1 'polypeptide(L)'
;MQRPLGAQLELHQLQLGRFDLRRICVLDSLEDTYGSGAFEGTLVQDTVKMGGFTVSSQQARSRIRTKPTAKLFSTEAQGLMGSAWKTLAQAGTPFWLDLVETGQWDEPLMALQLTRFGNHTSASDTEPGGSFTMGYTNSSLFTGSIEYHNLTETPTWWVINISAEAMIDSGTTLIYGPASTVEEVYSIISYRSGLSKRSKRLRNPANTQNVARLGHVSFSQ
;
A
#
# COMPACT_ATOMS: atom_id res chain seq x y z
N MET A 1 -5.33 -0.57 20.95
CA MET A 1 -4.69 -1.88 21.20
C MET A 1 -3.41 -1.94 20.36
N GLN A 2 -2.24 -1.79 20.98
CA GLN A 2 -0.93 -1.76 20.29
C GLN A 2 -0.57 -3.18 19.82
N ARG A 3 -0.31 -3.35 18.51
CA ARG A 3 0.04 -4.65 17.91
C ARG A 3 1.54 -4.94 18.02
N PRO A 4 1.96 -6.22 18.17
CA PRO A 4 3.37 -6.59 18.21
C PRO A 4 4.05 -6.35 16.86
N LEU A 5 5.32 -5.99 16.92
CA LEU A 5 6.10 -5.51 15.78
C LEU A 5 6.72 -6.69 15.01
N GLY A 6 6.14 -7.01 13.84
CA GLY A 6 6.69 -7.98 12.89
C GLY A 6 7.95 -7.47 12.19
N ALA A 7 8.76 -8.42 11.68
CA ALA A 7 10.00 -8.16 10.96
C ALA A 7 9.77 -8.10 9.42
N GLN A 8 10.74 -7.54 8.68
CA GLN A 8 10.57 -6.77 7.42
C GLN A 8 11.41 -7.33 6.22
N LEU A 9 10.90 -7.31 4.96
CA LEU A 9 11.61 -7.54 3.65
C LEU A 9 11.22 -6.53 2.53
N GLU A 10 12.13 -5.94 1.71
CA GLU A 10 11.94 -4.65 0.97
C GLU A 10 11.38 -4.62 -0.49
N LEU A 11 10.35 -3.78 -0.81
CA LEU A 11 9.88 -3.31 -2.16
C LEU A 11 9.07 -1.96 -2.14
N HIS A 12 9.25 -0.99 -3.05
CA HIS A 12 8.76 0.42 -2.91
C HIS A 12 7.23 0.68 -2.74
N GLN A 13 6.88 1.78 -2.02
CA GLN A 13 5.51 2.31 -1.74
C GLN A 13 4.79 2.86 -3.00
N LEU A 14 3.45 2.73 -3.07
CA LEU A 14 2.61 3.48 -4.00
C LEU A 14 2.12 4.81 -3.40
N GLN A 15 2.55 5.92 -4.00
CA GLN A 15 2.11 7.27 -3.67
C GLN A 15 1.46 7.88 -4.92
N LEU A 16 0.19 8.30 -4.82
CA LEU A 16 -0.54 8.86 -5.96
C LEU A 16 -0.40 10.40 -6.00
N GLY A 17 -0.32 10.93 -7.23
CA GLY A 17 0.01 12.33 -7.55
C GLY A 17 -1.11 13.36 -7.31
N ARG A 18 -0.92 14.56 -7.88
CA ARG A 18 -1.62 15.80 -7.55
C ARG A 18 -3.15 15.72 -7.68
N PHE A 19 -3.84 16.23 -6.65
CA PHE A 19 -5.27 16.48 -6.65
C PHE A 19 -5.55 17.96 -6.99
N ASP A 20 -6.47 18.22 -7.93
CA ASP A 20 -6.91 19.58 -8.29
C ASP A 20 -8.15 19.94 -7.44
N LEU A 21 -7.91 20.60 -6.30
CA LEU A 21 -8.93 20.99 -5.32
C LEU A 21 -9.38 22.43 -5.58
N ARG A 22 -10.45 22.63 -6.36
CA ARG A 22 -10.94 23.97 -6.71
C ARG A 22 -12.11 24.46 -5.86
N ARG A 23 -12.76 23.61 -5.05
CA ARG A 23 -13.91 23.98 -4.20
C ARG A 23 -14.00 23.14 -2.92
N ILE A 24 -13.24 23.53 -1.91
CA ILE A 24 -13.23 22.86 -0.61
C ILE A 24 -14.40 23.38 0.26
N CYS A 25 -15.35 22.50 0.60
CA CYS A 25 -16.30 22.72 1.70
C CYS A 25 -15.77 22.09 2.99
N VAL A 26 -15.69 22.85 4.07
CA VAL A 26 -15.23 22.39 5.40
C VAL A 26 -16.43 21.94 6.23
N LEU A 27 -16.35 20.73 6.81
CA LEU A 27 -17.45 20.09 7.54
C LEU A 27 -17.20 20.04 9.06
N ASP A 28 -16.06 19.48 9.53
CA ASP A 28 -15.75 19.33 10.97
C ASP A 28 -14.24 19.09 11.24
N SER A 29 -13.71 19.37 12.44
CA SER A 29 -12.32 19.11 12.85
C SER A 29 -12.17 17.86 13.74
N LEU A 30 -11.18 16.99 13.47
CA LEU A 30 -10.96 15.71 14.17
C LEU A 30 -9.45 15.33 14.29
N GLU A 31 -9.10 14.51 15.29
CA GLU A 31 -7.74 13.93 15.50
C GLU A 31 -7.68 12.44 15.11
N ASP A 32 -6.59 12.01 14.48
CA ASP A 32 -6.42 10.66 13.90
C ASP A 32 -4.97 10.16 13.98
N THR A 33 -4.77 8.85 13.87
CA THR A 33 -3.45 8.20 13.88
C THR A 33 -3.23 7.35 12.62
N TYR A 34 -2.09 7.56 11.94
CA TYR A 34 -1.63 6.74 10.83
C TYR A 34 -0.11 6.50 10.93
N GLY A 35 0.30 5.22 10.78
CA GLY A 35 1.69 4.82 11.00
C GLY A 35 2.16 5.12 12.43
N SER A 36 3.28 5.82 12.57
CA SER A 36 3.80 6.29 13.87
C SER A 36 3.37 7.72 14.23
N GLY A 37 2.51 8.35 13.43
CA GLY A 37 2.11 9.74 13.57
C GLY A 37 0.65 9.89 13.96
N ALA A 38 0.34 11.02 14.61
CA ALA A 38 -1.00 11.55 14.69
C ALA A 38 -1.12 12.73 13.72
N PHE A 39 -2.24 12.84 13.02
CA PHE A 39 -2.59 14.00 12.23
C PHE A 39 -3.93 14.57 12.67
N GLU A 40 -3.96 15.89 12.76
CA GLU A 40 -5.16 16.67 12.99
C GLU A 40 -5.60 17.18 11.62
N GLY A 41 -6.89 17.16 11.41
CA GLY A 41 -7.43 17.47 10.10
C GLY A 41 -8.87 17.91 10.15
N THR A 42 -9.32 18.42 9.02
CA THR A 42 -10.70 18.84 8.84
C THR A 42 -11.34 17.95 7.78
N LEU A 43 -12.53 17.45 8.07
CA LEU A 43 -13.35 16.79 7.07
C LEU A 43 -13.73 17.83 6.01
N VAL A 44 -13.37 17.53 4.77
CA VAL A 44 -13.66 18.36 3.62
C VAL A 44 -14.42 17.58 2.57
N GLN A 45 -15.18 18.28 1.74
CA GLN A 45 -15.85 17.73 0.57
C GLN A 45 -15.50 18.56 -0.66
N ASP A 46 -15.11 17.91 -1.75
CA ASP A 46 -14.84 18.53 -3.05
C ASP A 46 -15.14 17.53 -4.18
N THR A 47 -15.08 18.00 -5.42
CA THR A 47 -15.04 17.15 -6.61
C THR A 47 -13.64 16.58 -6.81
N VAL A 48 -13.50 15.26 -6.79
CA VAL A 48 -12.24 14.57 -7.07
C VAL A 48 -12.29 13.94 -8.45
N LYS A 49 -11.21 14.12 -9.21
CA LYS A 49 -11.03 13.54 -10.55
C LYS A 49 -9.77 12.68 -10.60
N MET A 50 -9.89 11.47 -11.14
CA MET A 50 -8.76 10.56 -11.33
C MET A 50 -9.03 9.65 -12.52
N GLY A 51 -8.06 9.51 -13.43
CA GLY A 51 -8.13 8.52 -14.51
C GLY A 51 -9.36 8.64 -15.42
N GLY A 52 -9.87 9.86 -15.64
CA GLY A 52 -11.08 10.11 -16.42
C GLY A 52 -12.38 10.06 -15.61
N PHE A 53 -12.37 9.53 -14.39
CA PHE A 53 -13.53 9.47 -13.51
C PHE A 53 -13.68 10.73 -12.66
N THR A 54 -14.92 11.02 -12.26
CA THR A 54 -15.25 12.17 -11.42
C THR A 54 -16.23 11.75 -10.31
N VAL A 55 -15.88 12.05 -9.06
CA VAL A 55 -16.77 11.96 -7.89
C VAL A 55 -17.00 13.39 -7.40
N SER A 56 -18.23 13.90 -7.54
CA SER A 56 -18.55 15.33 -7.31
C SER A 56 -18.59 15.74 -5.84
N SER A 57 -18.74 14.78 -4.94
CA SER A 57 -18.90 15.01 -3.50
C SER A 57 -18.01 14.07 -2.67
N GLN A 58 -16.75 13.92 -3.11
CA GLN A 58 -15.79 13.09 -2.39
C GLN A 58 -15.42 13.77 -1.08
N GLN A 59 -15.63 13.03 0.02
CA GLN A 59 -15.19 13.46 1.33
C GLN A 59 -13.76 12.97 1.60
N ALA A 60 -12.93 13.85 2.12
CA ALA A 60 -11.54 13.57 2.50
C ALA A 60 -11.20 14.30 3.80
N ARG A 61 -10.09 13.92 4.45
CA ARG A 61 -9.54 14.70 5.56
C ARG A 61 -8.40 15.57 5.03
N SER A 62 -8.54 16.88 5.17
CA SER A 62 -7.43 17.80 4.96
C SER A 62 -6.51 17.74 6.17
N ARG A 63 -5.21 17.88 5.94
CA ARG A 63 -4.23 17.90 7.03
C ARG A 63 -3.97 19.33 7.46
N ILE A 64 -4.29 19.67 8.70
CA ILE A 64 -3.84 20.90 9.35
C ILE A 64 -2.72 20.47 10.29
N ARG A 65 -1.47 20.79 9.90
CA ARG A 65 -0.20 20.58 10.65
C ARG A 65 -0.30 19.83 11.99
N THR A 66 0.40 18.70 12.10
CA THR A 66 0.73 18.10 13.41
C THR A 66 2.22 17.98 13.65
N LYS A 67 2.53 18.06 14.95
CA LYS A 67 3.76 17.83 15.71
C LYS A 67 4.92 17.11 14.96
N PRO A 68 6.19 17.47 15.25
CA PRO A 68 7.37 17.18 14.44
C PRO A 68 7.76 15.69 14.22
N THR A 69 6.92 14.71 14.55
CA THR A 69 7.36 13.32 14.75
C THR A 69 6.96 12.31 13.67
N ALA A 70 6.39 12.69 12.52
CA ALA A 70 6.18 11.71 11.46
C ALA A 70 6.41 12.28 10.05
N LYS A 71 7.54 11.91 9.44
CA LYS A 71 7.73 11.96 7.98
C LYS A 71 6.85 10.87 7.36
N LEU A 72 5.54 11.10 7.29
CA LEU A 72 4.60 10.17 6.65
C LEU A 72 4.64 10.27 5.12
N PHE A 73 5.13 11.40 4.60
CA PHE A 73 5.18 11.71 3.18
C PHE A 73 6.64 11.87 2.74
N SER A 74 6.94 11.38 1.53
CA SER A 74 8.05 11.94 0.76
C SER A 74 7.73 13.41 0.48
N THR A 75 8.73 14.22 0.10
CA THR A 75 8.48 15.61 -0.31
C THR A 75 7.58 15.73 -1.55
N GLU A 76 7.28 14.62 -2.22
CA GLU A 76 6.59 14.56 -3.50
C GLU A 76 5.10 14.17 -3.36
N ALA A 77 4.77 13.34 -2.36
CA ALA A 77 3.39 12.94 -2.08
C ALA A 77 2.66 13.99 -1.24
N GLN A 78 1.54 14.50 -1.77
CA GLN A 78 0.75 15.56 -1.12
C GLN A 78 -0.46 15.02 -0.34
N GLY A 79 -0.79 13.73 -0.49
CA GLY A 79 -1.92 13.09 0.17
C GLY A 79 -1.90 11.57 0.03
N LEU A 80 -2.86 10.90 0.66
CA LEU A 80 -3.11 9.47 0.56
C LEU A 80 -4.54 9.25 0.06
N MET A 81 -4.73 8.27 -0.81
CA MET A 81 -6.04 7.80 -1.22
C MET A 81 -6.25 6.37 -0.75
N GLY A 82 -7.16 6.19 0.20
CA GLY A 82 -7.45 4.88 0.77
C GLY A 82 -8.11 3.96 -0.26
N SER A 83 -7.57 2.76 -0.39
CA SER A 83 -8.13 1.69 -1.24
C SER A 83 -8.73 0.53 -0.43
N ALA A 84 -8.83 0.69 0.90
CA ALA A 84 -9.51 -0.28 1.77
C ALA A 84 -11.04 -0.08 1.75
N TRP A 85 -11.76 -0.95 2.44
CA TRP A 85 -13.22 -0.95 2.49
C TRP A 85 -13.77 0.18 3.36
N LYS A 86 -15.03 0.57 3.10
CA LYS A 86 -15.71 1.68 3.79
C LYS A 86 -15.76 1.54 5.31
N THR A 87 -15.74 0.32 5.83
CA THR A 87 -15.70 0.03 7.28
C THR A 87 -14.47 0.61 7.98
N LEU A 88 -13.38 0.88 7.24
CA LEU A 88 -12.17 1.53 7.74
C LEU A 88 -12.09 3.02 7.39
N ALA A 89 -13.03 3.53 6.60
CA ALA A 89 -13.01 4.92 6.18
C ALA A 89 -13.37 5.82 7.37
N GLN A 90 -12.59 6.88 7.55
CA GLN A 90 -12.82 7.86 8.61
C GLN A 90 -13.40 9.19 8.10
N ALA A 91 -13.61 9.29 6.79
CA ALA A 91 -14.30 10.37 6.13
C ALA A 91 -15.61 9.82 5.56
N GLY A 92 -15.78 9.88 4.23
CA GLY A 92 -16.92 9.28 3.52
C GLY A 92 -16.57 7.97 2.81
N THR A 93 -17.43 7.60 1.87
CA THR A 93 -17.20 6.45 0.97
C THR A 93 -15.85 6.61 0.25
N PRO A 94 -14.99 5.56 0.21
CA PRO A 94 -13.76 5.58 -0.59
C PRO A 94 -14.05 5.88 -2.05
N PHE A 95 -13.17 6.67 -2.70
CA PHE A 95 -13.34 7.09 -4.09
C PHE A 95 -13.62 5.92 -5.05
N TRP A 96 -12.84 4.85 -4.94
CA TRP A 96 -13.01 3.67 -5.76
C TRP A 96 -14.38 3.00 -5.57
N LEU A 97 -14.88 2.98 -4.33
CA LEU A 97 -16.14 2.32 -4.00
C LEU A 97 -17.32 3.15 -4.51
N ASP A 98 -17.23 4.48 -4.45
CA ASP A 98 -18.23 5.37 -5.06
C ASP A 98 -18.35 5.13 -6.57
N LEU A 99 -17.22 4.97 -7.28
CA LEU A 99 -17.23 4.67 -8.71
C LEU A 99 -17.85 3.30 -9.04
N VAL A 100 -17.61 2.28 -8.21
CA VAL A 100 -18.24 0.95 -8.35
C VAL A 100 -19.74 1.04 -8.08
N GLU A 101 -20.15 1.65 -6.96
CA GLU A 101 -21.55 1.75 -6.53
C GLU A 101 -22.39 2.60 -7.50
N THR A 102 -21.78 3.60 -8.15
CA THR A 102 -22.43 4.44 -9.16
C THR A 102 -22.39 3.87 -10.59
N GLY A 103 -21.79 2.69 -10.78
CA GLY A 103 -21.73 2.02 -12.08
C GLY A 103 -20.85 2.73 -13.10
N GLN A 104 -19.83 3.49 -12.65
CA GLN A 104 -18.89 4.18 -13.54
C GLN A 104 -17.80 3.24 -14.07
N TRP A 105 -17.55 2.11 -13.42
CA TRP A 105 -16.58 1.12 -13.86
C TRP A 105 -17.22 0.03 -14.70
N ASP A 106 -16.55 -0.39 -15.79
CA ASP A 106 -17.01 -1.49 -16.64
C ASP A 106 -17.09 -2.81 -15.85
N GLU A 107 -16.06 -3.10 -15.04
CA GLU A 107 -16.05 -4.20 -14.09
C GLU A 107 -15.79 -3.72 -12.65
N PRO A 108 -16.36 -4.37 -11.61
CA PRO A 108 -16.18 -3.96 -10.22
C PRO A 108 -14.82 -4.39 -9.64
N LEU A 109 -13.72 -4.06 -10.33
CA LEU A 109 -12.36 -4.41 -9.93
C LEU A 109 -11.39 -3.25 -10.18
N MET A 110 -10.27 -3.31 -9.45
CA MET A 110 -9.10 -2.48 -9.69
C MET A 110 -7.87 -3.38 -9.79
N ALA A 111 -6.89 -3.00 -10.60
CA ALA A 111 -5.64 -3.73 -10.69
C ALA A 111 -4.43 -2.80 -10.53
N LEU A 112 -3.40 -3.34 -9.89
CA LEU A 112 -2.13 -2.68 -9.63
C LEU A 112 -1.03 -3.48 -10.29
N GLN A 113 -0.31 -2.86 -11.22
CA GLN A 113 0.92 -3.40 -11.76
C GLN A 113 2.08 -2.52 -11.31
N LEU A 114 3.12 -3.14 -10.77
CA LEU A 114 4.34 -2.47 -10.35
C LEU A 114 5.48 -2.83 -11.29
N THR A 115 6.16 -1.81 -11.83
CA THR A 115 7.31 -2.02 -12.71
C THR A 115 8.54 -2.38 -11.87
N ARG A 116 9.29 -3.40 -12.31
CA ARG A 116 10.51 -3.85 -11.62
C ARG A 116 11.76 -3.39 -12.37
N PHE A 117 12.62 -2.67 -11.66
CA PHE A 117 13.94 -2.22 -12.16
C PHE A 117 15.13 -2.87 -11.45
N GLY A 118 14.90 -3.80 -10.52
CA GLY A 118 15.93 -4.30 -9.59
C GLY A 118 17.21 -4.87 -10.23
N ASN A 119 17.15 -5.32 -11.49
CA ASN A 119 18.29 -5.85 -12.24
C ASN A 119 18.50 -5.13 -13.60
N HIS A 120 17.89 -3.96 -13.80
CA HIS A 120 17.89 -3.29 -15.10
C HIS A 120 19.05 -2.27 -15.18
N THR A 121 20.12 -2.63 -15.89
CA THR A 121 21.36 -1.82 -15.98
C THR A 121 21.18 -0.46 -16.64
N SER A 122 20.07 -0.26 -17.35
CA SER A 122 19.72 0.99 -18.02
C SER A 122 18.61 1.76 -17.32
N ALA A 123 18.19 1.32 -16.12
CA ALA A 123 17.25 2.10 -15.32
C ALA A 123 17.93 3.40 -14.85
N SER A 124 17.19 4.50 -14.95
CA SER A 124 17.55 5.80 -14.42
C SER A 124 16.99 6.01 -13.02
N ASP A 125 17.32 7.14 -12.40
CA ASP A 125 16.77 7.53 -11.10
C ASP A 125 15.24 7.78 -11.15
N THR A 126 14.65 7.92 -12.33
CA THR A 126 13.21 8.20 -12.50
C THR A 126 12.64 7.35 -13.63
N GLU A 127 11.80 6.39 -13.26
CA GLU A 127 11.18 5.45 -14.19
C GLU A 127 9.66 5.38 -13.98
N PRO A 128 8.87 4.98 -15.00
CA PRO A 128 7.46 4.67 -14.83
C PRO A 128 7.26 3.55 -13.79
N GLY A 129 6.80 3.91 -12.59
CA GLY A 129 6.73 3.00 -11.44
C GLY A 129 5.68 1.89 -11.54
N GLY A 130 4.70 2.02 -12.44
CA GLY A 130 3.63 1.05 -12.59
C GLY A 130 2.34 1.66 -13.16
N SER A 131 1.26 0.91 -13.06
CA SER A 131 -0.07 1.34 -13.46
C SER A 131 -1.12 0.92 -12.43
N PHE A 132 -2.17 1.76 -12.32
CA PHE A 132 -3.38 1.48 -11.56
C PHE A 132 -4.56 1.58 -12.51
N THR A 133 -5.25 0.47 -12.73
CA THR A 133 -6.44 0.42 -13.59
C THR A 133 -7.69 0.35 -12.73
N MET A 134 -8.71 1.07 -13.17
CA MET A 134 -10.00 1.20 -12.53
C MET A 134 -11.04 0.68 -13.52
N GLY A 135 -11.72 -0.40 -13.16
CA GLY A 135 -12.79 -0.97 -13.97
C GLY A 135 -12.39 -2.03 -14.99
N TYR A 136 -11.10 -2.39 -15.09
CA TYR A 136 -10.65 -3.42 -16.03
C TYR A 136 -9.27 -3.96 -15.65
N THR A 137 -8.93 -5.13 -16.22
CA THR A 137 -7.57 -5.69 -16.20
C THR A 137 -6.91 -5.51 -17.57
N ASN A 138 -5.60 -5.27 -17.58
CA ASN A 138 -4.83 -5.19 -18.83
C ASN A 138 -4.08 -6.50 -19.05
N SER A 139 -4.57 -7.34 -19.96
CA SER A 139 -3.97 -8.65 -20.29
C SER A 139 -2.57 -8.57 -20.87
N SER A 140 -2.12 -7.40 -21.33
CA SER A 140 -0.73 -7.21 -21.76
C SER A 140 0.24 -7.06 -20.58
N LEU A 141 -0.25 -6.92 -19.34
CA LEU A 141 0.54 -6.72 -18.13
C LEU A 141 0.67 -7.98 -17.27
N PHE A 142 0.05 -9.10 -17.65
CA PHE A 142 0.18 -10.38 -16.96
C PHE A 142 0.13 -11.55 -17.95
N THR A 143 0.59 -12.72 -17.51
CA THR A 143 0.52 -13.96 -18.27
C THR A 143 -0.30 -15.00 -17.49
N GLY A 144 -0.93 -15.94 -18.19
CA GLY A 144 -1.79 -16.95 -17.56
C GLY A 144 -3.17 -16.39 -17.19
N SER A 145 -3.84 -17.06 -16.27
CA SER A 145 -5.18 -16.69 -15.78
C SER A 145 -5.11 -16.02 -14.40
N ILE A 146 -6.09 -15.18 -14.09
CA ILE A 146 -6.25 -14.60 -12.76
C ILE A 146 -6.82 -15.66 -11.82
N GLU A 147 -6.14 -15.89 -10.70
CA GLU A 147 -6.64 -16.69 -9.59
C GLU A 147 -7.34 -15.76 -8.59
N TYR A 148 -8.60 -16.06 -8.28
CA TYR A 148 -9.40 -15.28 -7.34
C TYR A 148 -9.47 -15.99 -5.98
N HIS A 149 -9.23 -15.23 -4.92
CA HIS A 149 -9.41 -15.68 -3.54
C HIS A 149 -10.54 -14.90 -2.88
N ASN A 150 -11.40 -15.61 -2.16
CA ASN A 150 -12.43 -14.97 -1.36
C ASN A 150 -11.78 -14.21 -0.19
N LEU A 151 -12.40 -13.09 0.17
CA LEU A 151 -12.05 -12.39 1.40
C LEU A 151 -12.41 -13.25 2.62
N THR A 152 -11.66 -13.08 3.71
CA THR A 152 -11.82 -13.95 4.89
C THR A 152 -13.18 -13.77 5.57
N GLU A 153 -13.70 -12.54 5.70
CA GLU A 153 -15.05 -12.23 6.22
C GLU A 153 -15.51 -10.81 5.79
N THR A 154 -16.37 -10.16 6.60
CA THR A 154 -16.85 -8.78 6.43
C THR A 154 -15.69 -7.85 6.02
N PRO A 155 -15.75 -7.24 4.83
CA PRO A 155 -14.59 -6.56 4.30
C PRO A 155 -14.16 -5.36 5.14
N THR A 156 -12.89 -5.38 5.54
CA THR A 156 -12.19 -4.26 6.20
C THR A 156 -10.94 -3.94 5.40
N TRP A 157 -10.01 -4.89 5.40
CA TRP A 157 -8.82 -4.92 4.55
C TRP A 157 -8.98 -5.95 3.43
N TRP A 158 -8.07 -5.92 2.46
CA TRP A 158 -7.94 -6.96 1.43
C TRP A 158 -7.23 -8.18 2.02
N VAL A 159 -7.92 -8.93 2.88
CA VAL A 159 -7.39 -10.14 3.54
C VAL A 159 -7.89 -11.38 2.84
N ILE A 160 -6.97 -12.25 2.45
CA ILE A 160 -7.23 -13.55 1.85
C ILE A 160 -6.64 -14.66 2.73
N ASN A 161 -7.11 -15.89 2.53
CA ASN A 161 -6.52 -17.07 3.16
C ASN A 161 -5.66 -17.85 2.15
N ILE A 162 -4.37 -17.96 2.41
CA ILE A 162 -3.37 -18.69 1.62
C ILE A 162 -2.53 -19.58 2.55
N SER A 163 -3.17 -20.58 3.17
CA SER A 163 -2.67 -21.33 4.35
C SER A 163 -2.44 -20.50 5.62
N ALA A 164 -2.53 -19.17 5.51
CA ALA A 164 -2.58 -18.21 6.60
C ALA A 164 -3.35 -16.96 6.13
N GLU A 165 -3.81 -16.14 7.07
CA GLU A 165 -4.36 -14.83 6.73
C GLU A 165 -3.25 -13.91 6.19
N ALA A 166 -3.46 -13.41 4.98
CA ALA A 166 -2.54 -12.50 4.31
C ALA A 166 -3.28 -11.23 3.86
N MET A 167 -2.74 -10.08 4.23
CA MET A 167 -3.27 -8.78 3.82
C MET A 167 -2.50 -8.27 2.59
N ILE A 168 -3.23 -7.95 1.53
CA ILE A 168 -2.69 -7.34 0.33
C ILE A 168 -2.70 -5.82 0.51
N ASP A 169 -1.53 -5.24 0.76
CA ASP A 169 -1.39 -3.81 1.08
C ASP A 169 -0.35 -3.11 0.20
N SER A 170 -0.85 -2.40 -0.81
CA SER A 170 -0.01 -1.58 -1.69
C SER A 170 0.61 -0.34 -1.02
N GLY A 171 0.08 0.05 0.14
CA GLY A 171 0.60 1.11 1.00
C GLY A 171 1.67 0.62 1.97
N THR A 172 2.12 -0.64 1.83
CA THR A 172 3.21 -1.20 2.60
C THR A 172 4.32 -1.71 1.67
N THR A 173 5.52 -1.15 1.86
CA THR A 173 6.70 -1.50 1.07
C THR A 173 7.22 -2.91 1.37
N LEU A 174 6.97 -3.45 2.56
CA LEU A 174 7.62 -4.69 2.96
C LEU A 174 6.65 -5.85 3.10
N ILE A 175 7.17 -7.06 2.91
CA ILE A 175 6.48 -8.25 3.40
C ILE A 175 6.70 -8.32 4.91
N TYR A 176 5.59 -8.41 5.64
CA TYR A 176 5.55 -8.60 7.09
C TYR A 176 5.00 -9.98 7.42
N GLY A 177 5.47 -10.54 8.53
CA GLY A 177 4.93 -11.77 9.11
C GLY A 177 5.16 -11.84 10.61
N PRO A 178 4.65 -12.90 11.27
CA PRO A 178 4.96 -13.18 12.66
C PRO A 178 6.47 -13.20 12.90
N ALA A 179 6.92 -12.59 14.01
CA ALA A 179 8.35 -12.44 14.28
C ALA A 179 9.09 -13.79 14.29
N SER A 180 8.48 -14.83 14.87
CA SER A 180 9.01 -16.19 14.89
C SER A 180 9.21 -16.76 13.47
N THR A 181 8.22 -16.61 12.59
CA THR A 181 8.29 -17.08 11.20
C THR A 181 9.36 -16.34 10.42
N VAL A 182 9.48 -15.02 10.61
CA VAL A 182 10.55 -14.25 9.96
C VAL A 182 11.93 -14.68 10.49
N GLU A 183 12.09 -14.85 11.80
CA GLU A 183 13.35 -15.34 12.38
C GLU A 183 13.73 -16.72 11.84
N GLU A 184 12.77 -17.62 11.68
CA GLU A 184 12.97 -18.95 11.07
C GLU A 184 13.42 -18.85 9.61
N VAL A 185 12.75 -18.03 8.79
CA VAL A 185 13.14 -17.78 7.39
C VAL A 185 14.55 -17.20 7.30
N TYR A 186 14.94 -16.31 8.22
CA TYR A 186 16.30 -15.77 8.23
C TYR A 186 17.34 -16.76 8.78
N SER A 187 16.95 -17.76 9.57
CA SER A 187 17.86 -18.79 10.07
C SER A 187 18.37 -19.73 8.98
N ILE A 188 17.55 -19.99 7.95
CA ILE A 188 17.90 -20.85 6.81
C ILE A 188 18.73 -20.13 5.75
N ILE A 189 18.69 -18.80 5.73
CA ILE A 189 19.55 -17.98 4.89
C ILE A 189 20.93 -17.96 5.55
N SER A 190 21.94 -18.59 4.93
CA SER A 190 23.31 -18.66 5.45
C SER A 190 23.88 -17.26 5.75
N TYR A 191 23.82 -16.85 7.02
CA TYR A 191 24.18 -15.52 7.49
C TYR A 191 25.57 -15.53 8.15
N ARG A 192 26.60 -15.04 7.45
CA ARG A 192 27.93 -14.81 8.06
C ARG A 192 27.91 -13.52 8.89
N SER A 193 27.86 -13.70 10.21
CA SER A 193 28.28 -12.79 11.30
C SER A 193 28.28 -11.28 11.01
N GLY A 194 27.25 -10.56 11.51
CA GLY A 194 27.27 -9.10 11.49
C GLY A 194 25.95 -8.35 11.75
N LEU A 195 24.90 -8.98 12.32
CA LEU A 195 23.73 -8.19 12.73
C LEU A 195 23.99 -7.47 14.04
N SER A 196 23.93 -6.14 14.02
CA SER A 196 23.46 -5.41 15.21
C SER A 196 21.93 -5.48 15.20
N LYS A 197 21.29 -5.89 16.31
CA LYS A 197 19.87 -5.67 16.57
C LYS A 197 19.61 -4.16 16.69
N ARG A 198 19.69 -3.41 15.60
CA ARG A 198 19.19 -2.04 15.55
C ARG A 198 17.84 -2.06 14.84
N SER A 199 16.80 -2.08 15.68
CA SER A 199 15.38 -1.84 15.39
C SER A 199 14.74 -2.63 14.24
N LYS A 200 13.90 -3.64 14.59
CA LYS A 200 12.72 -4.16 13.83
C LYS A 200 12.90 -4.55 12.34
N ARG A 201 14.10 -4.49 11.81
CA ARG A 201 14.43 -4.72 10.40
C ARG A 201 15.68 -5.58 10.34
N LEU A 202 15.57 -6.70 9.63
CA LEU A 202 16.72 -7.53 9.30
C LEU A 202 17.26 -7.05 7.95
N ARG A 203 18.59 -6.91 7.85
CA ARG A 203 19.28 -6.53 6.62
C ARG A 203 20.38 -7.54 6.35
N ASN A 204 20.42 -8.07 5.13
CA ASN A 204 21.60 -8.78 4.65
C ASN A 204 22.64 -7.73 4.20
N PRO A 205 23.86 -7.70 4.76
CA PRO A 205 24.91 -6.84 4.24
C PRO A 205 25.20 -7.27 2.80
N ALA A 206 24.89 -6.39 1.84
CA ALA A 206 25.05 -6.63 0.42
C ALA A 206 26.53 -6.89 0.08
N ASN A 207 26.93 -8.16 0.05
CA ASN A 207 28.06 -8.62 -0.72
C ASN A 207 27.49 -9.39 -1.91
N THR A 208 27.53 -8.76 -3.09
CA THR A 208 26.78 -9.03 -4.32
C THR A 208 26.97 -10.42 -4.94
N GLN A 209 27.77 -11.29 -4.32
CA GLN A 209 27.98 -12.68 -4.71
C GLN A 209 26.98 -13.68 -4.07
N ASN A 210 26.20 -13.27 -3.05
CA ASN A 210 25.40 -14.21 -2.24
C ASN A 210 23.88 -14.18 -2.49
N VAL A 211 23.35 -13.23 -3.27
CA VAL A 211 21.89 -13.13 -3.52
C VAL A 211 21.37 -14.31 -4.34
N ALA A 212 22.20 -14.87 -5.23
CA ALA A 212 21.88 -16.02 -6.06
C ALA A 212 21.77 -17.37 -5.29
N ARG A 213 22.11 -17.39 -4.00
CA ARG A 213 22.02 -18.59 -3.13
C ARG A 213 20.88 -18.52 -2.13
N LEU A 214 20.05 -17.48 -2.19
CA LEU A 214 18.81 -17.43 -1.41
C LEU A 214 17.80 -18.40 -2.04
N GLY A 215 17.26 -19.30 -1.22
CA GLY A 215 16.16 -20.16 -1.64
C GLY A 215 14.92 -19.36 -2.05
N HIS A 216 13.99 -19.99 -2.77
CA HIS A 216 12.72 -19.37 -3.13
C HIS A 216 11.80 -19.34 -1.91
N VAL A 217 11.27 -18.17 -1.55
CA VAL A 217 10.16 -18.04 -0.60
C VAL A 217 8.85 -18.20 -1.37
N SER A 218 8.08 -19.24 -1.06
CA SER A 218 6.77 -19.51 -1.66
C SER A 218 5.67 -19.34 -0.62
N PHE A 219 4.54 -18.78 -1.05
CA PHE A 219 3.27 -18.86 -0.33
C PHE A 219 2.42 -19.90 -1.08
N SER A 220 2.02 -20.98 -0.41
CA SER A 220 1.17 -22.03 -0.99
C SER A 220 -0.15 -22.09 -0.25
N GLN A 221 -1.20 -22.57 -0.93
CA GLN A 221 -2.44 -22.96 -0.25
C GLN A 221 -2.23 -24.24 0.55
#